data_AF-A0A7V7VHS6-F1
#
_entry.id   AF-A0A7V7VHS6-F1
#
_cell.length_a   1.000
_cell.length_b   1.000
_cell.length_c   1.000
_cell.angle_alpha   90.00
_cell.angle_beta   90.00
_cell.angle_gamma   90.00
#
_symmetry.space_group_name_H-M   'P 1'
#
loop_
_entity.id
_entity.type
_entity.pdbx_description
1 polymer ?
#
loop_
_entity_poly.entity_id
_entity_poly.type
_entity_poly.pdbx_seq_one_letter_code
_entity_poly.pdbx_strand_id
1 'polypeptide(L)'
;MDIKYSQDDNGAYQTAKTYIEATPQTVFKYLSTTEGIQQWFPQLEVDERAVGGHIYFHLEGDNYETMHITEFAEDQRISYTWDVGEVKFQLEADNNSTILTLEEYLPYTFPHIILDFAGWQFQLDNVKHVIEQGEPIDQQNLDFENKKFEIAQHLNIEQ
;
A
#
# COMPACT_ATOMS: atom_id res chain seq x y z
N MET A 1 1.16 -11.41 8.34
CA MET A 1 2.02 -10.37 7.75
C MET A 1 3.26 -10.21 8.62
N ASP A 2 4.43 -10.01 8.03
CA ASP A 2 5.68 -9.62 8.72
C ASP A 2 5.87 -8.12 8.54
N ILE A 3 6.07 -7.36 9.62
CA ILE A 3 6.15 -5.90 9.58
C ILE A 3 7.38 -5.41 10.32
N LYS A 4 8.10 -4.46 9.72
CA LYS A 4 9.24 -3.78 10.31
C LYS A 4 9.06 -2.28 10.21
N TYR A 5 9.49 -1.58 11.25
CA TYR A 5 9.50 -0.13 11.28
C TYR A 5 10.94 0.36 11.45
N SER A 6 11.22 1.52 10.87
CA SER A 6 12.45 2.25 11.15
C SER A 6 12.19 3.76 11.01
N GLN A 7 13.14 4.57 11.45
CA GLN A 7 13.05 6.02 11.35
C GLN A 7 14.44 6.62 11.21
N ASP A 8 14.50 7.80 10.62
CA ASP A 8 15.71 8.62 10.51
C ASP A 8 15.40 10.07 10.93
N ASP A 9 16.30 11.01 10.64
CA ASP A 9 16.08 12.42 10.98
C ASP A 9 14.94 13.09 10.17
N ASN A 10 14.48 12.47 9.08
CA ASN A 10 13.55 13.05 8.12
C ASN A 10 12.14 12.46 8.22
N GLY A 11 12.01 11.19 8.64
CA GLY A 11 10.71 10.55 8.74
C GLY A 11 10.74 9.12 9.24
N ALA A 12 9.60 8.46 9.05
CA ALA A 12 9.37 7.08 9.44
C ALA A 12 9.20 6.19 8.20
N TYR A 13 9.55 4.92 8.37
CA TYR A 13 9.46 3.91 7.35
C TYR A 13 8.71 2.69 7.90
N GLN A 14 7.86 2.10 7.06
CA GLN A 14 7.40 0.72 7.28
C GLN A 14 7.75 -0.18 6.10
N THR A 15 8.03 -1.44 6.43
CA THR A 15 8.09 -2.54 5.47
C THR A 15 7.12 -3.61 5.92
N ALA A 16 6.12 -3.90 5.11
CA ALA A 16 5.10 -4.90 5.39
C ALA A 16 5.12 -5.99 4.32
N LYS A 17 5.22 -7.25 4.73
CA LYS A 17 5.33 -8.42 3.84
C LYS A 17 4.17 -9.37 4.04
N THR A 18 3.55 -9.76 2.94
CA THR A 18 2.50 -10.79 2.93
C THR A 18 2.73 -11.77 1.78
N TYR A 19 2.20 -12.98 1.94
CA TYR A 19 2.26 -14.04 0.94
C TYR A 19 0.89 -14.15 0.26
N ILE A 20 0.85 -14.21 -1.05
CA ILE A 20 -0.39 -14.31 -1.83
C ILE A 20 -0.32 -15.56 -2.70
N GLU A 21 -1.33 -16.43 -2.64
CA GLU A 21 -1.46 -17.65 -3.44
C GLU A 21 -1.84 -17.37 -4.91
N ALA A 22 -1.04 -16.52 -5.56
CA ALA A 22 -1.19 -16.14 -6.95
C ALA A 22 0.17 -15.83 -7.58
N THR A 23 0.23 -15.82 -8.91
CA THR A 23 1.45 -15.46 -9.66
C THR A 23 1.76 -13.97 -9.55
N PRO A 24 3.02 -13.54 -9.72
CA PRO A 24 3.38 -12.12 -9.72
C PRO A 24 2.60 -11.33 -10.76
N GLN A 25 2.34 -11.91 -11.93
CA GLN A 25 1.50 -11.34 -12.99
C GLN A 25 0.10 -10.98 -12.48
N THR A 26 -0.52 -11.94 -11.78
CA THR A 26 -1.85 -11.74 -11.18
C THR A 26 -1.80 -10.62 -10.15
N VAL A 27 -0.87 -10.69 -9.19
CA VAL A 27 -0.75 -9.68 -8.14
C VAL A 27 -0.46 -8.30 -8.74
N PHE A 28 0.45 -8.20 -9.69
CA PHE A 28 0.81 -6.94 -10.34
C PHE A 28 -0.36 -6.30 -11.08
N LYS A 29 -1.26 -7.10 -11.67
CA LYS A 29 -2.50 -6.58 -12.27
C LYS A 29 -3.37 -5.88 -11.22
N TYR A 30 -3.51 -6.47 -10.02
CA TYR A 30 -4.25 -5.87 -8.91
C TYR A 30 -3.61 -4.58 -8.36
N LEU A 31 -2.31 -4.39 -8.55
CA LEU A 31 -1.59 -3.21 -8.07
C LEU A 31 -1.44 -2.10 -9.13
N SER A 32 -1.54 -2.44 -10.41
CA SER A 32 -1.11 -1.54 -11.50
C SER A 32 -2.16 -1.31 -12.60
N THR A 33 -3.39 -1.79 -12.45
CA THR A 33 -4.50 -1.44 -13.36
C THR A 33 -5.69 -0.92 -12.59
N THR A 34 -6.49 -0.05 -13.22
CA THR A 34 -7.74 0.47 -12.62
C THR A 34 -8.69 -0.66 -12.25
N GLU A 35 -8.89 -1.65 -13.13
CA GLU A 35 -9.80 -2.76 -12.81
C GLU A 35 -9.29 -3.64 -11.67
N GLY A 36 -7.98 -3.64 -11.42
CA GLY A 36 -7.35 -4.38 -10.33
C GLY A 36 -7.39 -3.62 -9.02
N ILE A 37 -6.87 -2.39 -9.01
CA ILE A 37 -6.68 -1.59 -7.80
C ILE A 37 -7.99 -1.23 -7.13
N GLN A 38 -9.04 -0.96 -7.92
CA GLN A 38 -10.36 -0.59 -7.39
C GLN A 38 -11.08 -1.73 -6.68
N GLN A 39 -10.62 -2.97 -6.81
CA GLN A 39 -11.24 -4.11 -6.10
C GLN A 39 -10.90 -4.11 -4.61
N TRP A 40 -9.78 -3.51 -4.21
CA TRP A 40 -9.33 -3.44 -2.81
C TRP A 40 -9.14 -2.00 -2.31
N PHE A 41 -8.82 -1.06 -3.22
CA PHE A 41 -8.73 0.36 -2.93
C PHE A 41 -9.58 1.18 -3.93
N PRO A 42 -10.91 1.25 -3.75
CA PRO A 42 -11.85 1.81 -4.74
C PRO A 42 -11.59 3.28 -5.13
N GLN A 43 -10.90 4.03 -4.27
CA GLN A 43 -10.59 5.44 -4.50
C GLN A 43 -9.39 5.64 -5.44
N LEU A 44 -8.64 4.59 -5.78
CA LEU A 44 -7.49 4.68 -6.67
C LEU A 44 -7.85 4.38 -8.12
N GLU A 45 -7.25 5.10 -9.05
CA GLU A 45 -7.40 4.88 -10.49
C GLU A 45 -6.03 5.01 -11.17
N VAL A 46 -5.65 4.05 -11.99
CA VAL A 46 -4.37 4.07 -12.72
C VAL A 46 -4.60 4.60 -14.13
N ASP A 47 -3.95 5.71 -14.47
CA ASP A 47 -4.07 6.35 -15.78
C ASP A 47 -3.02 5.81 -16.75
N GLU A 48 -1.74 6.04 -16.43
CA GLU A 48 -0.61 5.66 -17.28
C GLU A 48 0.37 4.74 -16.54
N ARG A 49 0.54 3.51 -17.02
CA ARG A 49 1.39 2.45 -16.43
C ARG A 49 2.86 2.59 -16.84
N ALA A 50 3.50 3.71 -16.52
CA ALA A 50 4.90 3.95 -16.83
C ALA A 50 5.54 4.90 -15.82
N VAL A 51 6.88 4.96 -15.78
CA VAL A 51 7.59 5.99 -15.01
C VAL A 51 7.20 7.37 -15.52
N GLY A 52 6.78 8.26 -14.61
CA GLY A 52 6.20 9.57 -14.93
C GLY A 52 4.70 9.54 -15.25
N GLY A 53 4.09 8.35 -15.31
CA GLY A 53 2.65 8.19 -15.39
C GLY A 53 1.95 8.49 -14.06
N HIS A 54 0.63 8.41 -14.05
CA HIS A 54 -0.20 8.91 -12.96
C HIS A 54 -1.11 7.85 -12.34
N ILE A 55 -1.34 7.98 -11.04
CA ILE A 55 -2.43 7.33 -10.31
C ILE A 55 -3.25 8.45 -9.67
N TYR A 56 -4.57 8.42 -9.82
CA TYR A 56 -5.47 9.37 -9.18
C TYR A 56 -6.02 8.80 -7.88
N PHE A 57 -6.02 9.61 -6.82
CA PHE A 57 -6.72 9.32 -5.58
C PHE A 57 -7.98 10.19 -5.50
N HIS A 58 -9.14 9.56 -5.67
CA HIS A 58 -10.43 10.22 -5.62
C HIS A 58 -10.83 10.54 -4.18
N LEU A 59 -10.95 11.83 -3.89
CA LEU A 59 -11.44 12.38 -2.64
C LEU A 59 -12.97 12.54 -2.70
N GLU A 60 -13.55 13.31 -1.78
CA GLU A 60 -14.98 13.61 -1.80
C GLU A 60 -15.38 14.46 -3.02
N GLY A 61 -16.42 14.02 -3.74
CA GLY A 61 -16.98 14.71 -4.90
C GLY A 61 -16.12 14.55 -6.15
N ASP A 62 -15.87 15.66 -6.85
CA ASP A 62 -15.06 15.70 -8.09
C ASP A 62 -13.58 16.02 -7.81
N ASN A 63 -13.15 16.00 -6.55
CA ASN A 63 -11.78 16.30 -6.16
C ASN A 63 -10.91 15.04 -6.24
N TYR A 64 -9.70 15.17 -6.75
CA TYR A 64 -8.71 14.11 -6.75
C TYR A 64 -7.31 14.66 -6.51
N GLU A 65 -6.45 13.82 -5.96
CA GLU A 65 -5.01 14.05 -5.89
C GLU A 65 -4.31 13.24 -6.97
N THR A 66 -3.26 13.83 -7.55
CA THR A 66 -2.45 13.15 -8.57
C THR A 66 -1.17 12.63 -7.92
N MET A 67 -0.98 11.32 -8.01
CA MET A 67 0.24 10.65 -7.61
C MET A 67 1.05 10.29 -8.84
N HIS A 68 2.37 10.40 -8.75
CA HIS A 68 3.29 10.13 -9.86
C HIS A 68 4.02 8.81 -9.66
N ILE A 69 4.04 7.96 -10.68
CA ILE A 69 4.79 6.71 -10.70
C ILE A 69 6.28 7.01 -10.84
N THR A 70 7.06 6.67 -9.82
CA THR A 70 8.51 6.90 -9.73
C THR A 70 9.32 5.70 -10.21
N GLU A 71 8.80 4.48 -10.02
CA GLU A 71 9.36 3.25 -10.56
C GLU A 71 8.26 2.39 -11.18
N PHE A 72 8.59 1.75 -12.30
CA PHE A 72 7.70 0.77 -12.93
C PHE A 72 8.53 -0.33 -13.58
N ALA A 73 8.35 -1.57 -13.12
CA ALA A 73 8.85 -2.76 -13.79
C ALA A 73 7.76 -3.83 -13.74
N GLU A 74 7.27 -4.21 -14.92
CA GLU A 74 6.15 -5.13 -15.07
C GLU A 74 6.41 -6.45 -14.32
N ASP A 75 5.38 -6.92 -13.61
CA ASP A 75 5.36 -8.10 -12.74
C ASP A 75 6.37 -8.11 -11.59
N GLN A 76 7.06 -6.99 -11.32
CA GLN A 76 8.13 -6.91 -10.32
C GLN A 76 7.93 -5.80 -9.30
N ARG A 77 7.67 -4.56 -9.75
CA ARG A 77 7.54 -3.43 -8.82
C ARG A 77 6.83 -2.23 -9.42
N ILE A 78 6.16 -1.49 -8.55
CA ILE A 78 5.58 -0.19 -8.84
C ILE A 78 5.79 0.70 -7.61
N SER A 79 6.27 1.92 -7.83
CA SER A 79 6.44 2.94 -6.79
C SER A 79 5.78 4.22 -7.23
N TYR A 80 5.17 4.93 -6.30
CA TYR A 80 4.54 6.21 -6.57
C TYR A 80 4.52 7.12 -5.34
N THR A 81 4.42 8.42 -5.59
CA THR A 81 4.28 9.43 -4.53
C THR A 81 2.99 9.22 -3.76
N TRP A 82 3.01 9.43 -2.44
CA TRP A 82 1.85 9.34 -1.57
C TRP A 82 1.79 10.58 -0.68
N ASP A 83 0.99 11.59 -1.09
CA ASP A 83 1.09 12.95 -0.55
C ASP A 83 2.56 13.43 -0.57
N VAL A 84 3.11 13.85 0.56
CA VAL A 84 4.53 14.22 0.75
C VAL A 84 5.46 13.01 0.97
N GLY A 85 4.94 11.79 0.98
CA GLY A 85 5.66 10.53 1.14
C GLY A 85 5.76 9.70 -0.14
N GLU A 86 6.07 8.42 0.02
CA GLU A 86 6.23 7.46 -1.08
C GLU A 86 5.78 6.06 -0.64
N VAL A 87 5.12 5.36 -1.56
CA VAL A 87 4.79 3.93 -1.42
C VAL A 87 5.40 3.13 -2.56
N LYS A 88 5.87 1.93 -2.22
CA LYS A 88 6.51 1.01 -3.15
C LYS A 88 6.02 -0.40 -2.91
N PHE A 89 5.54 -1.04 -3.96
CA PHE A 89 5.26 -2.45 -3.98
C PHE A 89 6.35 -3.20 -4.73
N GLN A 90 6.83 -4.29 -4.14
CA GLN A 90 7.76 -5.24 -4.75
C GLN A 90 7.18 -6.65 -4.70
N LEU A 91 7.36 -7.39 -5.78
CA LEU A 91 6.88 -8.75 -5.97
C LEU A 91 8.09 -9.68 -6.14
N GLU A 92 8.13 -10.71 -5.31
CA GLU A 92 9.07 -11.82 -5.46
C GLU A 92 8.30 -13.11 -5.69
N ALA A 93 8.65 -13.84 -6.75
CA ALA A 93 8.05 -15.15 -7.01
C ALA A 93 8.53 -16.18 -5.97
N ASP A 94 7.59 -16.89 -5.36
CA ASP A 94 7.86 -18.02 -4.48
C ASP A 94 6.99 -19.21 -4.90
N ASN A 95 7.52 -20.06 -5.79
CA ASN A 95 6.82 -21.21 -6.37
C ASN A 95 5.50 -20.79 -7.05
N ASN A 96 4.36 -21.25 -6.51
CA ASN A 96 3.00 -20.91 -6.99
C ASN A 96 2.38 -19.72 -6.25
N SER A 97 3.20 -18.97 -5.50
CA SER A 97 2.80 -17.83 -4.69
C SER A 97 3.70 -16.63 -4.97
N THR A 98 3.30 -15.48 -4.46
CA THR A 98 4.04 -14.23 -4.55
C THR A 98 4.23 -13.65 -3.16
N ILE A 99 5.45 -13.24 -2.85
CA ILE A 99 5.74 -12.39 -1.71
C ILE A 99 5.50 -10.95 -2.17
N LEU A 100 4.47 -10.32 -1.61
CA LEU A 100 4.19 -8.90 -1.76
C LEU A 100 4.86 -8.15 -0.61
N THR A 101 5.78 -7.25 -0.94
CA THR A 101 6.39 -6.32 0.00
C THR A 101 5.89 -4.91 -0.30
N LEU A 102 5.29 -4.27 0.70
CA LEU A 102 5.11 -2.82 0.74
C LEU A 102 6.29 -2.20 1.48
N GLU A 103 6.86 -1.17 0.90
CA GLU A 103 7.74 -0.21 1.56
C GLU A 103 7.07 1.15 1.49
N GLU A 104 7.00 1.82 2.63
CA GLU A 104 6.42 3.16 2.73
C GLU A 104 7.36 4.07 3.49
N TYR A 105 7.48 5.30 3.01
CA TYR A 105 8.16 6.39 3.67
C TYR A 105 7.19 7.56 3.86
N LEU A 106 7.12 8.06 5.10
CA LEU A 106 6.38 9.27 5.44
C LEU A 106 7.33 10.25 6.17
N PRO A 107 7.50 11.49 5.66
CA PRO A 107 8.26 12.51 6.38
C PRO A 107 7.53 12.93 7.65
N TYR A 108 8.24 13.43 8.67
CA TYR A 108 7.61 13.89 9.93
C TYR A 108 6.64 15.07 9.77
N THR A 109 6.66 15.74 8.61
CA THR A 109 5.68 16.76 8.23
C THR A 109 4.32 16.16 7.84
N PHE A 110 4.27 14.87 7.54
CA PHE A 110 3.03 14.16 7.23
C PHE A 110 2.20 13.96 8.51
N PRO A 111 0.92 14.37 8.53
CA PRO A 111 0.09 14.20 9.71
C PRO A 111 -0.31 12.73 9.88
N HIS A 112 -0.44 12.25 11.13
CA HIS A 112 -1.00 10.93 11.42
C HIS A 112 -0.27 9.71 10.79
N ILE A 113 1.07 9.73 10.71
CA ILE A 113 1.92 8.61 10.22
C ILE A 113 1.43 7.23 10.70
N ILE A 114 1.11 7.12 11.99
CA ILE A 114 0.66 5.86 12.61
C ILE A 114 -0.66 5.36 11.98
N LEU A 115 -1.59 6.26 11.67
CA LEU A 115 -2.88 5.93 11.07
C LEU A 115 -2.69 5.49 9.61
N ASP A 116 -1.84 6.19 8.86
CA ASP A 116 -1.55 5.86 7.47
C ASP A 116 -0.87 4.49 7.35
N PHE A 117 0.11 4.23 8.22
CA PHE A 117 0.76 2.91 8.30
C PHE A 117 -0.25 1.79 8.58
N ALA A 118 -1.18 2.02 9.53
CA ALA A 118 -2.25 1.06 9.82
C ALA A 118 -3.19 0.86 8.61
N GLY A 119 -3.51 1.93 7.90
CA GLY A 119 -4.33 1.92 6.68
C GLY A 119 -3.70 1.06 5.59
N TRP A 120 -2.42 1.28 5.28
CA TRP A 120 -1.71 0.48 4.29
C TRP A 120 -1.55 -0.99 4.68
N GLN A 121 -1.30 -1.28 5.95
CA GLN A 121 -1.26 -2.66 6.43
C GLN A 121 -2.62 -3.35 6.22
N PHE A 122 -3.73 -2.67 6.51
CA PHE A 122 -5.06 -3.18 6.17
C PHE A 122 -5.19 -3.43 4.65
N GLN A 123 -4.77 -2.47 3.82
CA GLN A 123 -4.88 -2.62 2.38
C GLN A 123 -4.07 -3.81 1.83
N LEU A 124 -2.94 -4.16 2.45
CA LEU A 124 -2.19 -5.37 2.13
C LEU A 124 -2.96 -6.66 2.42
N ASP A 125 -3.63 -6.70 3.57
CA ASP A 125 -4.51 -7.83 3.90
C ASP A 125 -5.72 -7.86 2.94
N ASN A 126 -6.25 -6.70 2.58
CA ASN A 126 -7.41 -6.57 1.71
C ASN A 126 -7.11 -7.04 0.27
N VAL A 127 -6.01 -6.59 -0.35
CA VAL A 127 -5.62 -7.06 -1.69
C VAL A 127 -5.34 -8.56 -1.71
N LYS A 128 -4.71 -9.11 -0.66
CA LYS A 128 -4.53 -10.57 -0.52
C LYS A 128 -5.89 -11.27 -0.48
N HIS A 129 -6.82 -10.79 0.34
CA HIS A 129 -8.14 -11.40 0.49
C HIS A 129 -8.95 -11.35 -0.80
N VAL A 130 -8.94 -10.21 -1.50
CA VAL A 130 -9.59 -10.06 -2.81
C VAL A 130 -9.02 -11.05 -3.83
N ILE A 131 -7.70 -11.22 -3.88
CA ILE A 131 -7.06 -12.14 -4.85
C ILE A 131 -7.38 -13.60 -4.53
N GLU A 132 -7.39 -13.99 -3.25
CA GLU A 132 -7.52 -15.39 -2.83
C GLU A 132 -8.97 -15.84 -2.64
N GLN A 133 -9.85 -14.94 -2.18
CA GLN A 133 -11.24 -15.24 -1.83
C GLN A 133 -12.25 -14.58 -2.78
N GLY A 134 -11.83 -13.58 -3.56
CA GLY A 134 -12.69 -12.91 -4.56
C GLY A 134 -13.55 -11.79 -4.02
N GLU A 135 -13.37 -11.38 -2.75
CA GLU A 135 -14.15 -10.33 -2.09
C GLU A 135 -13.29 -9.49 -1.13
N PRO A 136 -13.61 -8.20 -0.92
CA PRO A 136 -12.88 -7.33 0.00
C PRO A 136 -13.24 -7.61 1.45
N ILE A 137 -12.30 -7.33 2.35
CA ILE A 137 -12.50 -7.38 3.80
C ILE A 137 -13.42 -6.24 4.22
N ASP A 138 -14.41 -6.55 5.06
CA ASP A 138 -15.23 -5.53 5.72
C ASP A 138 -14.40 -4.76 6.75
N GLN A 139 -14.14 -3.49 6.44
CA GLN A 139 -13.33 -2.59 7.25
C GLN A 139 -13.92 -2.37 8.66
N GLN A 140 -15.23 -2.57 8.86
CA GLN A 140 -15.88 -2.38 10.16
C GLN A 140 -15.44 -3.38 11.22
N ASN A 141 -14.85 -4.52 10.81
CA ASN A 141 -14.39 -5.57 11.72
C ASN A 141 -12.94 -5.38 12.19
N LEU A 142 -12.29 -4.28 11.81
CA LEU A 142 -10.88 -4.04 12.12
C LEU A 142 -10.72 -3.19 13.38
N ASP A 143 -9.89 -3.69 14.29
CA ASP A 143 -9.47 -2.95 15.47
C ASP A 143 -8.31 -1.99 15.13
N PHE A 144 -8.64 -0.88 14.47
CA PHE A 144 -7.68 0.18 14.15
C PHE A 144 -7.07 0.79 15.42
N GLU A 145 -7.77 0.79 16.56
CA GLU A 145 -7.23 1.33 17.80
C GLU A 145 -6.08 0.48 18.34
N ASN A 146 -6.26 -0.84 18.41
CA ASN A 146 -5.17 -1.73 18.79
C ASN A 146 -4.00 -1.65 17.80
N LYS A 147 -4.31 -1.55 16.50
CA LYS A 147 -3.28 -1.44 15.46
C LYS A 147 -2.42 -0.17 15.62
N LYS A 148 -3.05 0.97 15.84
CA LYS A 148 -2.35 2.25 16.12
C LYS A 148 -1.49 2.14 17.38
N PHE A 149 -2.00 1.49 18.43
CA PHE A 149 -1.26 1.30 19.67
C PHE A 149 0.03 0.48 19.44
N GLU A 150 -0.06 -0.63 18.71
CA GLU A 150 1.10 -1.47 18.38
C GLU A 150 2.16 -0.69 17.59
N ILE A 151 1.76 0.08 16.57
CA ILE A 151 2.67 0.89 15.76
C ILE A 151 3.35 1.97 16.61
N ALA A 152 2.57 2.69 17.44
CA ALA A 152 3.09 3.75 18.31
C ALA A 152 4.19 3.25 19.25
N GLN A 153 4.03 2.04 19.82
CA GLN A 153 5.02 1.44 20.71
C GLN A 153 6.36 1.13 20.01
N HIS A 154 6.36 0.89 18.70
CA HIS A 154 7.58 0.61 17.95
C HIS A 154 8.28 1.87 17.44
N LEU A 155 7.52 2.89 17.05
CA LEU A 155 8.06 4.11 16.46
C LEU A 155 8.48 5.17 17.50
N ASN A 156 7.98 5.10 18.74
CA ASN A 156 8.17 6.15 19.75
C ASN A 156 7.74 7.56 19.27
N ILE A 157 6.79 7.63 18.35
CA ILE A 157 6.18 8.88 17.87
C ILE A 157 4.93 9.13 18.72
N GLU A 158 4.75 10.35 19.24
CA GLU A 158 3.54 10.74 19.98
C GLU A 158 2.32 10.74 19.04
N GLN A 159 1.15 10.33 19.56
CA GLN A 159 -0.11 10.21 18.81
C GLN A 159 -0.74 11.56 18.45
#